data_AF-A0A1F7T7T8-F1
#
_entry.id   AF-A0A1F7T7T8-F1
#
_cell.length_a   1.000
_cell.length_b   1.000
_cell.length_c   1.000
_cell.angle_alpha   90.00
_cell.angle_beta   90.00
_cell.angle_gamma   90.00
#
_symmetry.space_group_name_H-M   'P 1'
#
loop_
_entity.id
_entity.type
_entity.pdbx_description
1 polymer ?
#
loop_
_entity_poly.entity_id
_entity_poly.type
_entity_poly.pdbx_seq_one_letter_code
_entity_poly.pdbx_strand_id
1 'polypeptide(L)'
;MKHCSCDLQLLVNNSCLQSCSLAHSHMTHLSHASQQNHSSGGFLVDWCFLTCTSMKLDDPINYIRADWIRPEDLHEYEQLGYENFKIVERNAPTELLLARVKAYAERRYEGNLLDLVQPYGHGTKRRGGENHRGTSRWRMRFLFRPWKLGLSSSLQLKRLAEARGFLQGGGNGEPVHVSNRELDGFIERFKKAGCRDVSCDSCGHCSRYAERAVTIDPAFRDECRRLYARLFDGMGTGAFYGCATRR
;
A
#
# COMPACT_ATOMS: atom_id res chain seq x y z
N MET A 1 19.84 -25.37 3.79
CA MET A 1 21.23 -25.06 3.40
C MET A 1 21.22 -23.79 2.57
N LYS A 2 22.05 -22.78 2.91
CA LYS A 2 22.25 -21.61 2.05
C LYS A 2 22.98 -22.08 0.78
N HIS A 3 22.28 -22.11 -0.35
CA HIS A 3 22.86 -22.46 -1.66
C HIS A 3 23.68 -21.31 -2.29
N CYS A 4 23.83 -20.19 -1.57
CA CYS A 4 24.61 -19.03 -1.97
C CYS A 4 25.54 -18.61 -0.83
N SER A 5 26.69 -18.02 -1.19
CA SER A 5 27.69 -17.49 -0.26
C SER A 5 27.47 -16.04 0.13
N CYS A 6 26.49 -15.36 -0.49
CA CYS A 6 26.16 -13.97 -0.17
C CYS A 6 25.13 -13.88 0.96
N ASP A 7 25.16 -12.73 1.64
CA ASP A 7 24.13 -12.38 2.61
C ASP A 7 22.80 -12.10 1.92
N LEU A 8 21.73 -12.63 2.50
CA LEU A 8 20.37 -12.41 2.03
C LEU A 8 19.70 -11.33 2.88
N GLN A 9 18.98 -10.44 2.22
CA GLN A 9 18.23 -9.36 2.87
C GLN A 9 16.73 -9.52 2.60
N LEU A 10 15.93 -9.37 3.66
CA LEU A 10 14.47 -9.45 3.58
C LEU A 10 13.83 -8.06 3.59
N LEU A 11 12.86 -7.83 2.72
CA LEU A 11 12.01 -6.64 2.77
C LEU A 11 10.88 -6.90 3.77
N VAL A 12 10.82 -6.11 4.85
CA VAL A 12 9.90 -6.41 5.97
C VAL A 12 8.56 -5.69 5.88
N ASN A 13 8.52 -4.51 5.27
CA ASN A 13 7.33 -3.68 5.23
C ASN A 13 6.72 -3.55 3.83
N ASN A 14 6.92 -4.55 2.98
CA ASN A 14 6.27 -4.56 1.68
C ASN A 14 4.76 -4.84 1.88
N SER A 15 3.88 -4.17 1.14
CA SER A 15 2.43 -4.40 1.24
C SER A 15 1.83 -4.85 -0.10
N CYS A 16 2.64 -5.47 -0.94
CA CYS A 16 2.16 -6.09 -2.18
C CYS A 16 1.46 -7.41 -1.88
N LEU A 17 0.53 -7.81 -2.75
CA LEU A 17 -0.07 -9.15 -2.65
C LEU A 17 0.95 -10.22 -3.03
N GLN A 18 0.90 -11.36 -2.34
CA GLN A 18 1.68 -12.53 -2.70
C GLN A 18 1.42 -12.93 -4.15
N SER A 19 2.50 -13.09 -4.92
CA SER A 19 2.44 -13.47 -6.34
C SER A 19 1.52 -12.58 -7.20
N CYS A 20 1.51 -11.27 -6.92
CA CYS A 20 0.67 -10.30 -7.63
C CYS A 20 0.97 -10.25 -9.14
N SER A 21 -0.03 -10.50 -9.97
CA SER A 21 0.06 -10.39 -11.44
C SER A 21 0.34 -8.97 -11.94
N LEU A 22 0.00 -7.95 -11.15
CA LEU A 22 0.22 -6.55 -11.49
C LEU A 22 1.63 -6.05 -11.15
N ALA A 23 2.43 -6.82 -10.41
CA ALA A 23 3.69 -6.35 -9.83
C ALA A 23 4.69 -5.86 -10.89
N HIS A 24 4.86 -6.61 -11.99
CA HIS A 24 5.82 -6.25 -13.02
C HIS A 24 5.43 -4.93 -13.70
N SER A 25 4.18 -4.81 -14.15
CA SER A 25 3.68 -3.59 -14.80
C SER A 25 3.73 -2.39 -13.86
N HIS A 26 3.36 -2.56 -12.60
CA HIS A 26 3.45 -1.52 -11.57
C HIS A 26 4.89 -0.98 -11.44
N MET A 27 5.87 -1.87 -11.26
CA MET A 27 7.28 -1.48 -11.12
C MET A 27 7.84 -0.82 -12.38
N THR A 28 7.47 -1.31 -13.55
CA THR A 28 7.87 -0.72 -14.85
C THR A 28 7.28 0.69 -15.00
N HIS A 29 6.00 0.88 -14.71
CA HIS A 29 5.36 2.19 -14.78
C HIS A 29 5.99 3.21 -13.82
N LEU A 30 6.23 2.81 -12.58
CA LEU A 30 6.94 3.65 -11.60
C LEU A 30 8.35 4.01 -12.09
N SER A 31 9.09 3.04 -12.65
CA SER A 31 10.45 3.27 -13.14
C SER A 31 10.47 4.31 -14.27
N HIS A 32 9.61 4.15 -15.28
CA HIS A 32 9.47 5.13 -16.37
C HIS A 32 9.00 6.50 -15.89
N ALA A 33 8.03 6.55 -14.97
CA ALA A 33 7.57 7.81 -14.41
C ALA A 33 8.64 8.53 -13.59
N SER A 34 9.57 7.80 -12.98
CA SER A 34 10.64 8.38 -12.16
C SER A 34 11.84 8.93 -12.97
N GLN A 35 11.94 8.61 -14.27
CA GLN A 35 13.05 9.02 -15.11
C GLN A 35 13.09 10.55 -15.29
N GLN A 36 14.30 11.11 -15.18
CA GLN A 36 14.55 12.50 -15.54
C GLN A 36 14.33 12.68 -17.05
N ASN A 37 13.76 13.82 -17.44
CA ASN A 37 13.48 14.17 -18.85
C ASN A 37 12.55 13.21 -19.62
N HIS A 38 11.83 12.30 -18.94
CA HIS A 38 10.80 11.49 -19.58
C HIS A 38 9.63 12.36 -20.06
N SER A 39 9.02 12.00 -21.21
CA SER A 39 7.90 12.75 -21.83
C SER A 39 6.67 12.89 -20.91
N SER A 40 6.48 11.93 -20.02
CA SER A 40 5.44 11.98 -18.99
C SER A 40 5.67 13.08 -17.94
N GLY A 41 6.89 13.62 -17.81
CA GLY A 41 7.26 14.63 -16.83
C GLY A 41 6.97 14.20 -15.39
N GLY A 42 7.05 12.90 -15.11
CA GLY A 42 6.71 12.29 -13.83
C GLY A 42 5.22 12.26 -13.48
N PHE A 43 4.33 12.57 -14.42
CA PHE A 43 2.90 12.36 -14.24
C PHE A 43 2.53 10.91 -14.56
N LEU A 44 2.00 10.19 -13.58
CA LEU A 44 1.52 8.82 -13.68
C LEU A 44 0.22 8.67 -12.92
N VAL A 45 -0.82 8.19 -13.61
CA VAL A 45 -1.99 7.59 -12.97
C VAL A 45 -1.74 6.10 -12.95
N ASP A 46 -1.33 5.59 -11.80
CA ASP A 46 -0.93 4.19 -11.68
C ASP A 46 -2.16 3.30 -11.55
N TRP A 47 -2.60 2.74 -12.67
CA TRP A 47 -3.74 1.82 -12.70
C TRP A 47 -3.51 0.58 -11.82
N CYS A 48 -2.29 0.04 -11.79
CA CYS A 48 -1.97 -1.14 -10.98
C CYS A 48 -2.15 -0.85 -9.49
N PHE A 49 -1.69 0.33 -9.05
CA PHE A 49 -1.87 0.79 -7.68
C PHE A 49 -3.35 1.05 -7.36
N LEU A 50 -4.10 1.72 -8.23
CA LEU A 50 -5.53 1.95 -8.04
C LEU A 50 -6.32 0.64 -7.94
N THR A 51 -6.04 -0.31 -8.83
CA THR A 51 -6.65 -1.65 -8.79
C THR A 51 -6.31 -2.39 -7.51
N CYS A 52 -5.02 -2.46 -7.12
CA CYS A 52 -4.59 -3.12 -5.89
C CYS A 52 -5.27 -2.54 -4.65
N THR A 53 -5.36 -1.21 -4.57
CA THR A 53 -5.99 -0.53 -3.42
C THR A 53 -7.51 -0.70 -3.39
N SER A 54 -8.19 -0.79 -4.56
CA SER A 54 -9.60 -1.20 -4.63
C SER A 54 -9.79 -2.64 -4.18
N MET A 55 -8.97 -3.58 -4.67
CA MET A 55 -9.05 -5.00 -4.31
C MET A 55 -8.94 -5.24 -2.80
N LYS A 56 -8.09 -4.48 -2.10
CA LYS A 56 -7.96 -4.57 -0.64
C LYS A 56 -9.18 -4.02 0.11
N LEU A 57 -9.84 -3.00 -0.42
CA LEU A 57 -11.11 -2.53 0.13
C LEU A 57 -12.25 -3.50 -0.16
N ASP A 58 -12.24 -4.15 -1.32
CA ASP A 58 -13.29 -5.06 -1.73
C ASP A 58 -13.21 -6.39 -0.99
N ASP A 59 -12.01 -6.95 -0.86
CA ASP A 59 -11.71 -8.12 -0.05
C ASP A 59 -10.64 -7.76 1.02
N PRO A 60 -11.06 -7.43 2.26
CA PRO A 60 -10.15 -7.04 3.33
C PRO A 60 -9.13 -8.12 3.73
N ILE A 61 -9.36 -9.39 3.36
CA ILE A 61 -8.39 -10.47 3.58
C ILE A 61 -7.07 -10.16 2.86
N ASN A 62 -7.11 -9.37 1.79
CA ASN A 62 -5.94 -8.93 1.04
C ASN A 62 -5.02 -7.96 1.81
N TYR A 63 -5.45 -7.39 2.94
CA TYR A 63 -4.52 -6.73 3.87
C TYR A 63 -3.63 -7.74 4.60
N ILE A 64 -4.17 -8.92 4.92
CA ILE A 64 -3.46 -10.00 5.61
C ILE A 64 -2.62 -10.84 4.65
N ARG A 65 -3.07 -11.05 3.41
CA ARG A 65 -2.34 -11.80 2.36
C ARG A 65 -1.17 -11.02 1.74
N ALA A 66 -0.89 -9.81 2.21
CA ALA A 66 0.19 -8.99 1.70
C ALA A 66 1.57 -9.42 2.28
N ASP A 67 2.65 -9.07 1.58
CA ASP A 67 4.02 -9.49 1.87
C ASP A 67 4.71 -8.66 2.97
N TRP A 68 4.25 -8.76 4.20
CA TRP A 68 4.87 -8.10 5.36
C TRP A 68 5.44 -9.10 6.37
N ILE A 69 6.37 -8.61 7.19
CA ILE A 69 6.94 -9.29 8.36
C ILE A 69 6.76 -8.34 9.54
N ARG A 70 6.09 -8.77 10.62
CA ARG A 70 5.93 -7.91 11.80
C ARG A 70 7.26 -7.79 12.55
N PRO A 71 7.50 -6.69 13.27
CA PRO A 71 8.64 -6.57 14.18
C PRO A 71 8.77 -7.73 15.16
N GLU A 72 7.64 -8.24 15.66
CA GLU A 72 7.60 -9.37 16.60
C GLU A 72 8.06 -10.68 15.95
N ASP A 73 7.86 -10.84 14.64
CA ASP A 73 8.12 -12.09 13.93
C ASP A 73 9.54 -12.16 13.34
N LEU A 74 10.38 -11.12 13.52
CA LEU A 74 11.77 -11.11 13.01
C LEU A 74 12.59 -12.32 13.44
N HIS A 75 12.42 -12.73 14.69
CA HIS A 75 13.18 -13.83 15.29
C HIS A 75 12.97 -15.17 14.57
N GLU A 76 11.82 -15.39 13.94
CA GLU A 76 11.54 -16.58 13.14
C GLU A 76 12.45 -16.64 11.90
N TYR A 77 12.72 -15.48 11.28
CA TYR A 77 13.62 -15.38 10.13
C TYR A 77 15.10 -15.40 10.55
N GLU A 78 15.43 -14.87 11.72
CA GLU A 78 16.77 -14.99 12.31
C GLU A 78 17.16 -16.46 12.53
N GLN A 79 16.23 -17.30 13.00
CA GLN A 79 16.44 -18.74 13.14
C GLN A 79 16.69 -19.46 11.80
N LEU A 80 16.22 -18.88 10.68
CA LEU A 80 16.52 -19.35 9.32
C LEU A 80 17.87 -18.83 8.80
N GLY A 81 18.55 -17.98 9.56
CA GLY A 81 19.86 -17.40 9.22
C GLY A 81 19.79 -16.09 8.44
N TYR A 82 18.66 -15.36 8.49
CA TYR A 82 18.56 -14.01 7.96
C TYR A 82 18.92 -12.98 9.03
N GLU A 83 19.88 -12.12 8.75
CA GLU A 83 20.37 -11.10 9.70
C GLU A 83 20.12 -9.67 9.19
N ASN A 84 19.72 -9.53 7.93
CA ASN A 84 19.56 -8.25 7.25
C ASN A 84 18.09 -8.00 6.90
N PHE A 85 17.49 -7.01 7.56
CA PHE A 85 16.11 -6.60 7.33
C PHE A 85 16.04 -5.18 6.77
N LYS A 86 15.31 -4.99 5.68
CA LYS A 86 15.22 -3.71 4.97
C LYS A 86 13.80 -3.18 5.00
N ILE A 87 13.70 -1.96 5.51
CA ILE A 87 12.51 -1.12 5.38
C ILE A 87 12.60 -0.37 4.04
N VAL A 88 11.54 -0.44 3.25
CA VAL A 88 11.38 0.27 1.98
C VAL A 88 10.54 1.54 2.16
N GLU A 89 10.35 2.28 1.06
CA GLU A 89 9.61 3.57 0.96
C GLU A 89 10.43 4.83 1.22
N ARG A 90 11.42 5.08 0.35
CA ARG A 90 12.29 6.28 0.36
C ARG A 90 11.56 7.63 0.30
N ASN A 91 10.29 7.65 -0.09
CA ASN A 91 9.50 8.87 -0.25
C ASN A 91 8.56 9.13 0.94
N ALA A 92 8.59 8.27 1.97
CA ALA A 92 7.81 8.45 3.19
C ALA A 92 8.34 9.64 4.01
N PRO A 93 7.48 10.34 4.78
CA PRO A 93 7.93 11.38 5.71
C PRO A 93 8.95 10.85 6.73
N THR A 94 9.93 11.67 7.12
CA THR A 94 11.00 11.30 8.06
C THR A 94 10.47 10.72 9.36
N GLU A 95 9.49 11.36 10.00
CA GLU A 95 8.89 10.89 11.25
C GLU A 95 8.28 9.49 11.14
N LEU A 96 7.65 9.19 9.99
CA LEU A 96 7.09 7.88 9.74
C LEU A 96 8.20 6.83 9.59
N LEU A 97 9.26 7.16 8.85
CA LEU A 97 10.42 6.26 8.70
C LEU A 97 11.10 5.99 10.04
N LEU A 98 11.30 7.03 10.87
CA LEU A 98 11.86 6.88 12.21
C LEU A 98 10.99 5.99 13.09
N ALA A 99 9.66 6.19 13.06
CA ALA A 99 8.73 5.35 13.82
C ALA A 99 8.80 3.86 13.39
N ARG A 100 8.94 3.59 12.09
CA ARG A 100 9.11 2.23 11.57
C ARG A 100 10.44 1.62 12.01
N VAL A 101 11.55 2.34 11.82
CA VAL A 101 12.87 1.89 12.25
C VAL A 101 12.86 1.56 13.74
N LYS A 102 12.27 2.43 14.57
CA LYS A 102 12.10 2.19 16.00
C LYS A 102 11.32 0.91 16.29
N ALA A 103 10.17 0.71 15.63
CA ALA A 103 9.34 -0.48 15.82
C ALA A 103 10.12 -1.79 15.55
N TYR A 104 10.86 -1.85 14.43
CA TYR A 104 11.67 -3.02 14.09
C TYR A 104 12.90 -3.19 14.99
N ALA A 105 13.55 -2.09 15.41
CA ALA A 105 14.67 -2.14 16.35
C ALA A 105 14.23 -2.64 17.74
N GLU A 106 13.06 -2.22 18.21
CA GLU A 106 12.48 -2.62 19.50
C GLU A 106 11.74 -3.97 19.42
N ARG A 107 11.63 -4.59 18.23
CA ARG A 107 10.94 -5.87 17.98
C ARG A 107 9.48 -5.89 18.48
N ARG A 108 8.83 -4.73 18.53
CA ARG A 108 7.49 -4.60 19.06
C ARG A 108 6.78 -3.40 18.45
N TYR A 109 5.51 -3.59 18.16
CA TYR A 109 4.65 -2.50 17.71
C TYR A 109 3.21 -2.68 18.19
N GLU A 110 2.65 -1.61 18.76
CA GLU A 110 1.26 -1.56 19.19
C GLU A 110 0.50 -0.51 18.38
N GLY A 111 -0.58 -0.94 17.74
CA GLY A 111 -1.41 -0.10 16.89
C GLY A 111 -1.69 -0.74 15.54
N ASN A 112 -1.86 0.10 14.53
CA ASN A 112 -2.24 -0.31 13.19
C ASN A 112 -1.03 -0.76 12.38
N LEU A 113 -1.02 -2.02 11.96
CA LEU A 113 0.01 -2.58 11.08
C LEU A 113 0.21 -1.74 9.82
N LEU A 114 -0.84 -1.08 9.32
CA LEU A 114 -0.76 -0.28 8.10
C LEU A 114 0.20 0.92 8.22
N ASP A 115 0.42 1.43 9.43
CA ASP A 115 1.44 2.45 9.68
C ASP A 115 2.85 1.93 9.37
N LEU A 116 3.10 0.63 9.54
CA LEU A 116 4.39 0.02 9.24
C LEU A 116 4.55 -0.25 7.74
N VAL A 117 3.48 -0.67 7.05
CA VAL A 117 3.60 -1.32 5.73
C VAL A 117 3.01 -0.54 4.55
N GLN A 118 2.14 0.46 4.76
CA GLN A 118 1.53 1.19 3.64
C GLN A 118 2.28 2.48 3.30
N PRO A 119 2.31 2.91 2.02
CA PRO A 119 2.90 4.19 1.66
C PRO A 119 1.94 5.39 1.82
N TYR A 120 0.68 5.16 2.18
CA TYR A 120 -0.39 6.16 2.20
C TYR A 120 -1.30 6.00 3.43
N GLY A 121 -2.21 6.96 3.62
CA GLY A 121 -3.27 6.84 4.64
C GLY A 121 -2.79 6.99 6.08
N HIS A 122 -1.59 7.53 6.29
CA HIS A 122 -0.98 7.69 7.61
C HIS A 122 -1.79 8.63 8.50
N GLY A 123 -2.08 8.18 9.73
CA GLY A 123 -2.78 8.97 10.73
C GLY A 123 -2.05 10.28 11.05
N THR A 124 -2.80 11.37 11.16
CA THR A 124 -2.28 12.73 11.43
C THR A 124 -1.51 12.84 12.76
N LYS A 125 -1.70 11.89 13.68
CA LYS A 125 -1.15 11.89 15.05
C LYS A 125 0.38 11.79 15.14
N ARG A 126 1.09 11.37 14.08
CA ARG A 126 2.57 11.23 14.09
C ARG A 126 3.33 12.34 13.37
N ARG A 127 2.65 13.43 13.02
CA ARG A 127 3.31 14.62 12.47
C ARG A 127 3.89 15.48 13.59
N GLY A 128 5.18 15.29 13.87
CA GLY A 128 6.03 16.39 14.34
C GLY A 128 6.02 17.49 13.27
N GLY A 129 5.87 18.75 13.69
CA GLY A 129 5.54 19.91 12.85
C GLY A 129 6.59 20.36 11.84
N GLU A 130 7.03 19.50 10.91
CA GLU A 130 7.92 19.90 9.83
C GLU A 130 7.18 20.13 8.50
N ASN A 131 7.00 21.42 8.21
CA ASN A 131 6.68 21.94 6.90
C ASN A 131 7.79 21.59 5.90
N HIS A 132 7.67 20.44 5.22
CA HIS A 132 8.48 20.15 4.04
C HIS A 132 8.14 21.16 2.93
N ARG A 133 8.90 22.26 2.88
CA ARG A 133 8.83 23.32 1.84
C ARG A 133 9.07 22.79 0.40
N GLY A 134 9.41 21.51 0.23
CA GLY A 134 9.55 20.84 -1.07
C GLY A 134 8.28 20.20 -1.64
N THR A 135 7.23 19.96 -0.84
CA THR A 135 6.02 19.22 -1.29
C THR A 135 5.07 20.06 -2.15
N SER A 136 5.16 21.39 -2.06
CA SER A 136 4.28 22.30 -2.81
C SER A 136 4.48 22.21 -4.33
N ARG A 137 5.73 22.17 -4.81
CA ARG A 137 6.04 22.04 -6.25
C ARG A 137 5.70 20.67 -6.84
N TRP A 138 5.89 19.59 -6.07
CA TRP A 138 5.56 18.23 -6.52
C TRP A 138 4.05 18.03 -6.60
N ARG A 139 3.29 18.49 -5.58
CA ARG A 139 1.82 18.50 -5.58
C ARG A 139 1.24 19.30 -6.74
N MET A 140 1.78 20.50 -7.00
CA MET A 140 1.37 21.29 -8.15
C MET A 140 1.66 20.55 -9.47
N ARG A 141 2.70 19.72 -9.57
CA ARG A 141 3.00 19.00 -10.82
C ARG A 141 1.94 17.95 -11.21
N PHE A 142 1.27 17.34 -10.24
CA PHE A 142 0.15 16.41 -10.48
C PHE A 142 -1.20 17.15 -10.65
N LEU A 143 -1.37 18.29 -10.00
CA LEU A 143 -2.57 19.13 -10.10
C LEU A 143 -2.61 20.01 -11.38
N PHE A 144 -1.44 20.43 -11.90
CA PHE A 144 -1.30 21.35 -13.05
C PHE A 144 -1.10 20.65 -14.41
N ARG A 145 -1.45 19.36 -14.55
CA ARG A 145 -1.67 18.76 -15.88
C ARG A 145 -3.14 18.43 -16.16
N PRO A 146 -4.09 19.35 -15.89
CA PRO A 146 -5.52 19.09 -16.05
C PRO A 146 -5.90 18.79 -17.51
N TRP A 147 -5.11 19.20 -18.51
CA TRP A 147 -5.37 18.90 -19.93
C TRP A 147 -5.07 17.46 -20.36
N LYS A 148 -4.41 16.63 -19.53
CA LYS A 148 -4.19 15.21 -19.85
C LYS A 148 -5.35 14.31 -19.43
N LEU A 149 -6.29 14.84 -18.65
CA LEU A 149 -7.42 14.12 -18.09
C LEU A 149 -8.71 14.91 -18.36
N GLY A 150 -9.86 14.24 -18.35
CA GLY A 150 -11.14 14.94 -18.30
C GLY A 150 -11.26 15.76 -17.01
N LEU A 151 -11.95 16.91 -17.05
CA LEU A 151 -12.14 17.77 -15.88
C LEU A 151 -12.88 17.03 -14.74
N SER A 152 -13.94 16.30 -15.09
CA SER A 152 -14.69 15.45 -14.14
C SER A 152 -13.79 14.37 -13.53
N SER A 153 -12.99 13.69 -14.35
CA SER A 153 -12.06 12.64 -13.98
C SER A 153 -10.95 13.13 -13.04
N SER A 154 -10.43 14.33 -13.30
CA SER A 154 -9.46 15.00 -12.42
C SER A 154 -10.04 15.27 -11.03
N LEU A 155 -11.30 15.73 -10.97
CA LEU A 155 -11.99 15.94 -9.70
C LEU A 155 -12.25 14.63 -8.94
N GLN A 156 -12.67 13.56 -9.63
CA GLN A 156 -12.85 12.25 -9.00
C GLN A 156 -11.53 11.68 -8.47
N LEU A 157 -10.45 11.77 -9.26
CA LEU A 157 -9.13 11.31 -8.84
C LEU A 157 -8.63 12.08 -7.62
N LYS A 158 -8.85 13.40 -7.58
CA LYS A 158 -8.54 14.23 -6.40
C LYS A 158 -9.33 13.77 -5.18
N ARG A 159 -10.65 13.60 -5.30
CA ARG A 159 -11.51 13.13 -4.18
C ARG A 159 -11.06 11.77 -3.66
N LEU A 160 -10.76 10.82 -4.56
CA LEU A 160 -10.23 9.52 -4.16
C LEU A 160 -8.89 9.64 -3.45
N ALA A 161 -7.98 10.45 -3.99
CA ALA A 161 -6.65 10.63 -3.42
C ALA A 161 -6.70 11.29 -2.03
N GLU A 162 -7.65 12.19 -1.79
CA GLU A 162 -7.92 12.78 -0.48
C GLU A 162 -8.54 11.77 0.48
N ALA A 163 -9.57 11.04 0.06
CA ALA A 163 -10.23 10.03 0.88
C ALA A 163 -9.24 8.93 1.30
N ARG A 164 -8.49 8.37 0.36
CA ARG A 164 -7.52 7.29 0.60
C ARG A 164 -6.22 7.77 1.25
N GLY A 165 -6.03 9.07 1.40
CA GLY A 165 -4.77 9.64 1.90
C GLY A 165 -3.56 9.35 1.03
N PHE A 166 -3.74 9.26 -0.29
CA PHE A 166 -2.64 9.14 -1.26
C PHE A 166 -1.80 10.42 -1.33
N LEU A 167 -2.40 11.56 -1.03
CA LEU A 167 -1.69 12.82 -0.87
C LEU A 167 -1.21 12.94 0.58
N GLN A 168 0.07 13.29 0.77
CA GLN A 168 0.69 13.35 2.10
C GLN A 168 -0.15 14.16 3.11
N GLY A 169 -0.83 13.50 4.04
CA GLY A 169 -1.62 14.18 5.08
C GLY A 169 -3.02 14.62 4.68
N GLY A 170 -3.68 13.89 3.80
CA GLY A 170 -5.14 13.83 3.76
C GLY A 170 -5.59 12.56 4.47
N GLY A 171 -6.42 12.68 5.49
CA GLY A 171 -6.94 11.55 6.25
C GLY A 171 -7.47 12.03 7.58
N ASN A 172 -8.79 12.14 7.70
CA ASN A 172 -9.43 12.33 9.00
C ASN A 172 -9.59 10.94 9.63
N GLY A 173 -8.86 10.70 10.71
CA GLY A 173 -8.92 9.43 11.44
C GLY A 173 -8.19 8.29 10.72
N GLU A 174 -8.63 7.07 11.03
CA GLU A 174 -7.97 5.83 10.65
C GLU A 174 -9.03 4.86 10.09
N PRO A 175 -9.58 5.14 8.89
CA PRO A 175 -10.77 4.46 8.39
C PRO A 175 -10.51 3.01 7.96
N VAL A 176 -9.23 2.60 7.89
CA VAL A 176 -8.81 1.21 7.74
C VAL A 176 -7.83 0.92 8.86
N HIS A 177 -8.17 -0.04 9.70
CA HIS A 177 -7.35 -0.47 10.83
C HIS A 177 -7.02 -1.95 10.70
N VAL A 178 -5.75 -2.30 10.87
CA VAL A 178 -5.29 -3.69 10.99
C VAL A 178 -4.56 -3.82 12.33
N SER A 179 -5.20 -4.41 13.33
CA SER A 179 -4.62 -4.55 14.67
C SER A 179 -3.38 -5.44 14.64
N ASN A 180 -2.21 -4.88 14.97
CA ASN A 180 -0.95 -5.63 14.95
C ASN A 180 -0.95 -6.78 15.95
N ARG A 181 -1.56 -6.59 17.13
CA ARG A 181 -1.58 -7.58 18.21
C ARG A 181 -2.52 -8.75 17.94
N GLU A 182 -3.62 -8.50 17.22
CA GLU A 182 -4.53 -9.57 16.79
C GLU A 182 -3.90 -10.53 15.77
N LEU A 183 -2.72 -10.20 15.24
CA LEU A 183 -1.93 -11.04 14.35
C LEU A 183 -0.91 -11.91 15.08
N ASP A 184 -0.90 -11.91 16.42
CA ASP A 184 -0.01 -12.78 17.18
C ASP A 184 -0.22 -14.26 16.80
N GLY A 185 0.89 -14.95 16.55
CA GLY A 185 0.90 -16.33 16.08
C GLY A 185 0.52 -16.52 14.60
N PHE A 186 0.30 -15.45 13.82
CA PHE A 186 -0.06 -15.58 12.40
C PHE A 186 0.94 -16.42 11.61
N ILE A 187 2.24 -16.29 11.91
CA ILE A 187 3.32 -17.00 11.24
C ILE A 187 3.34 -18.51 11.52
N GLU A 188 2.74 -18.97 12.63
CA GLU A 188 2.86 -20.35 13.13
C GLU A 188 2.38 -21.41 12.14
N ARG A 189 1.38 -21.10 11.33
CA ARG A 189 0.91 -22.01 10.28
C ARG A 189 2.01 -22.25 9.24
N PHE A 190 2.69 -21.19 8.81
CA PHE A 190 3.64 -21.23 7.69
C PHE A 190 4.94 -21.95 8.04
N LYS A 191 5.25 -22.07 9.34
CA LYS A 191 6.34 -22.93 9.85
C LYS A 191 6.08 -24.43 9.60
N LYS A 192 4.80 -24.82 9.46
CA LYS A 192 4.39 -26.22 9.28
C LYS A 192 4.02 -26.56 7.84
N ALA A 193 3.33 -25.66 7.14
CA ALA A 193 2.91 -25.85 5.75
C ALA A 193 2.82 -24.51 5.01
N GLY A 194 3.25 -24.47 3.75
CA GLY A 194 3.18 -23.28 2.91
C GLY A 194 1.78 -23.02 2.35
N CYS A 195 1.66 -21.95 1.55
CA CYS A 195 0.44 -21.67 0.78
C CYS A 195 0.30 -22.56 -0.47
N ARG A 196 1.39 -23.22 -0.89
CA ARG A 196 1.39 -24.08 -2.09
C ARG A 196 0.81 -25.47 -1.83
N ASP A 197 0.68 -25.85 -0.57
CA ASP A 197 0.35 -27.21 -0.16
C ASP A 197 -1.16 -27.41 0.06
N VAL A 198 -1.95 -26.34 0.11
CA VAL A 198 -3.40 -26.39 0.39
C VAL A 198 -4.13 -25.20 -0.23
N SER A 199 -5.36 -25.42 -0.71
CA SER A 199 -6.24 -24.34 -1.19
C SER A 199 -6.64 -23.39 -0.06
N CYS A 200 -6.80 -22.10 -0.39
CA CYS A 200 -7.31 -21.09 0.52
C CYS A 200 -8.71 -21.44 1.05
N ASP A 201 -9.56 -22.06 0.23
CA ASP A 201 -10.96 -22.37 0.58
C ASP A 201 -11.04 -23.37 1.75
N SER A 202 -10.18 -24.39 1.74
CA SER A 202 -10.08 -25.36 2.83
C SER A 202 -9.21 -24.88 3.99
N CYS A 203 -8.26 -23.97 3.73
CA CYS A 203 -7.32 -23.49 4.73
C CYS A 203 -7.91 -22.43 5.68
N GLY A 204 -8.52 -21.37 5.13
CA GLY A 204 -9.16 -20.28 5.86
C GLY A 204 -8.28 -19.46 6.81
N HIS A 205 -6.95 -19.67 6.83
CA HIS A 205 -6.05 -19.04 7.81
C HIS A 205 -6.07 -17.51 7.77
N CYS A 206 -5.86 -16.93 6.59
CA CYS A 206 -5.87 -15.47 6.44
C CYS A 206 -7.25 -14.89 6.73
N SER A 207 -8.33 -15.59 6.40
CA SER A 207 -9.71 -15.14 6.66
C SER A 207 -9.98 -15.03 8.16
N ARG A 208 -9.63 -16.04 8.95
CA ARG A 208 -9.79 -16.03 10.42
C ARG A 208 -9.00 -14.92 11.13
N TYR A 209 -7.86 -14.52 10.57
CA TYR A 209 -7.10 -13.38 11.08
C TYR A 209 -7.69 -12.05 10.59
N ALA A 210 -8.15 -11.99 9.34
CA ALA A 210 -8.78 -10.79 8.79
C ALA A 210 -10.06 -10.42 9.54
N GLU A 211 -10.91 -11.40 9.87
CA GLU A 211 -12.18 -11.20 10.59
C GLU A 211 -12.02 -10.51 11.95
N ARG A 212 -10.93 -10.78 12.67
CA ARG A 212 -10.67 -10.19 13.99
C ARG A 212 -9.76 -8.95 13.93
N ALA A 213 -8.81 -8.91 13.00
CA ALA A 213 -7.76 -7.90 12.98
C ALA A 213 -8.09 -6.71 12.08
N VAL A 214 -8.92 -6.89 11.06
CA VAL A 214 -9.17 -5.86 10.04
C VAL A 214 -10.52 -5.19 10.26
N THR A 215 -10.50 -3.88 10.48
CA THR A 215 -11.71 -3.05 10.56
C THR A 215 -11.66 -1.98 9.48
N ILE A 216 -12.80 -1.77 8.81
CA ILE A 216 -12.95 -0.72 7.79
C ILE A 216 -14.22 0.05 8.11
N ASP A 217 -14.13 1.38 8.15
CA ASP A 217 -15.30 2.24 8.26
C ASP A 217 -16.24 2.03 7.05
N PRO A 218 -17.51 1.63 7.26
CA PRO A 218 -18.42 1.29 6.16
C PRO A 218 -18.70 2.46 5.23
N ALA A 219 -18.91 3.67 5.77
CA ALA A 219 -19.22 4.86 4.97
C ALA A 219 -18.03 5.25 4.07
N PHE A 220 -16.82 5.18 4.62
CA PHE A 220 -15.57 5.35 3.90
C PHE A 220 -15.41 4.31 2.79
N ARG A 221 -15.69 3.04 3.10
CA ARG A 221 -15.57 1.93 2.13
C ARG A 221 -16.50 2.15 0.94
N ASP A 222 -17.75 2.50 1.20
CA ASP A 222 -18.76 2.72 0.16
C ASP A 222 -18.45 3.95 -0.69
N GLU A 223 -18.00 5.04 -0.07
CA GLU A 223 -17.58 6.22 -0.82
C GLU A 223 -16.37 5.92 -1.71
N CYS A 224 -15.35 5.24 -1.19
CA CYS A 224 -14.18 4.85 -1.98
C CYS A 224 -14.56 3.94 -3.15
N ARG A 225 -15.41 2.94 -2.92
CA ARG A 225 -15.91 2.03 -3.97
C ARG A 225 -16.60 2.78 -5.09
N ARG A 226 -17.47 3.73 -4.75
CA ARG A 226 -18.16 4.59 -5.73
C ARG A 226 -17.16 5.40 -6.56
N LEU A 227 -16.11 5.93 -5.93
CA LEU A 227 -15.06 6.69 -6.61
C LEU A 227 -14.21 5.80 -7.54
N TYR A 228 -13.79 4.62 -7.09
CA TYR A 228 -13.07 3.64 -7.90
C TYR A 228 -13.90 3.20 -9.11
N ALA A 229 -15.17 2.83 -8.91
CA ALA A 229 -16.06 2.39 -9.98
C ALA A 229 -16.18 3.45 -11.09
N ARG A 230 -16.39 4.72 -10.73
CA ARG A 230 -16.45 5.83 -11.70
C ARG A 230 -15.12 6.05 -12.43
N LEU A 231 -13.99 5.94 -11.73
CA LEU A 231 -12.68 6.11 -12.34
C LEU A 231 -12.39 4.99 -13.34
N PHE A 232 -12.65 3.73 -12.97
CA PHE A 232 -12.43 2.59 -13.85
C PHE A 232 -13.38 2.59 -15.05
N ASP A 233 -14.65 2.93 -14.87
CA ASP A 233 -15.60 3.12 -15.97
C ASP A 233 -15.11 4.23 -16.93
N GLY A 234 -14.68 5.37 -16.39
CA GLY A 234 -14.10 6.44 -17.19
C GLY A 234 -12.86 5.98 -17.98
N MET A 235 -11.99 5.17 -17.38
CA MET A 235 -10.80 4.64 -18.07
C MET A 235 -11.18 3.67 -19.18
N GLY A 236 -12.17 2.80 -18.95
CA GLY A 236 -12.67 1.86 -19.95
C GLY A 236 -13.39 2.52 -21.12
N THR A 237 -14.11 3.62 -20.86
CA THR A 237 -14.88 4.36 -21.89
C THR A 237 -14.09 5.44 -22.62
N GLY A 238 -12.88 5.77 -22.14
CA GLY A 238 -12.05 6.87 -22.65
C GLY A 238 -12.40 8.25 -22.06
N ALA A 239 -13.54 8.37 -21.35
CA ALA A 239 -13.96 9.61 -20.70
C ALA A 239 -12.94 10.11 -19.65
N PHE A 240 -12.17 9.19 -19.06
CA PHE A 240 -11.07 9.53 -18.15
C PHE A 240 -10.05 10.48 -18.78
N TYR A 241 -9.78 10.30 -20.08
CA TYR A 241 -8.80 11.09 -20.84
C TYR A 241 -9.44 12.26 -21.61
N GLY A 242 -10.72 12.56 -21.38
CA GLY A 242 -11.46 13.59 -22.13
C GLY A 242 -11.88 13.16 -23.53
N CYS A 243 -11.59 11.91 -23.92
CA CYS A 243 -12.07 11.29 -25.14
C CYS A 243 -13.46 10.71 -24.87
N ALA A 244 -14.51 11.54 -24.87
CA ALA A 244 -15.85 11.00 -24.90
C ALA A 244 -16.04 10.25 -26.23
N THR A 245 -16.42 8.97 -26.17
CA THR A 245 -16.88 8.23 -27.34
C THR A 245 -18.07 9.00 -27.92
N ARG A 246 -17.87 9.68 -29.05
CA ARG A 246 -19.00 10.11 -29.89
C ARG A 246 -19.62 8.82 -30.42
N ARG A 247 -20.68 8.35 -29.75
CA ARG A 247 -21.66 7.47 -30.38
C ARG A 247 -22.62 8.33 -31.18
#